data_AF-A0A1H5WA75-F1
#
_entry.id   AF-A0A1H5WA75-F1
#
_cell.length_a   1.000
_cell.length_b   1.000
_cell.length_c   1.000
_cell.angle_alpha   90.00
_cell.angle_beta   90.00
_cell.angle_gamma   90.00
#
_symmetry.space_group_name_H-M   'P 1'
#
loop_
_entity.id
_entity.type
_entity.pdbx_description
1 polymer ?
#
loop_
_entity_poly.entity_id
_entity_poly.type
_entity_poly.pdbx_seq_one_letter_code
_entity_poly.pdbx_strand_id
1 'polypeptide(L)'
;MGESKVWVVGHKNPDTDSICSAISYANLKNQITQSELYEPKRAGHLNEETQFVLKKAGLKAPEYIKDVRPQVKDIEIRRTKGINRDLSVRKAWELMKGLDVVTLPITEGENLEGLVTIGDVSKSYFEVFDNKILATSNTSFTNIVETLNGKVVTGNVENNYVKGKLLIGVANPDILEEMIDEGDIVILGNRYEAQLCAIEMSAGCIIVCEGARVSNTISKIASDRGVIVISTEYDTYTVARLMNQAIPVSFFMKQREKLIGFKTRDYIEDIQDIMAKKRFRDFPIEDEEGKYVGMISRRNLLGAGKKNIILVDHNEKTQAVFGIDNAQIQEIIDHHRLGSIETITPVFFRNQPLGCTCTIVYKMYRENNIEISKTMALVMCSAILSDTLIFKSPTCTWEDEAAARDLAVIAGIDPESYGREMFRAGSNLSEKTEEEIFYQDFKRFSVNDTNIGVGQVNVMGMDEVKILVERELNYIPNSIKSTGLDMTFLLVTDIMSEASYVICQGKNALQILKGAFNVENDDYPVLLKGVVSRKKQFLPAIIDEMQS
;
A
#
# COMPACT_ATOMS: atom_id res chain seq x y z
N MET A 1 0.10 -19.46 -12.23
CA MET A 1 -0.10 -18.21 -11.47
C MET A 1 -1.20 -18.50 -10.49
N GLY A 2 -0.97 -18.35 -9.17
CA GLY A 2 -2.08 -18.48 -8.21
C GLY A 2 -3.15 -17.45 -8.55
N GLU A 3 -4.42 -17.84 -8.47
CA GLU A 3 -5.54 -16.92 -8.69
C GLU A 3 -5.45 -15.77 -7.67
N SER A 4 -5.53 -14.53 -8.16
CA SER A 4 -5.44 -13.34 -7.32
C SER A 4 -6.69 -13.18 -6.47
N LYS A 5 -6.52 -12.80 -5.20
CA LYS A 5 -7.63 -12.51 -4.29
C LYS A 5 -8.51 -11.39 -4.87
N VAL A 6 -9.82 -11.51 -4.65
CA VAL A 6 -10.83 -10.52 -5.02
C VAL A 6 -11.41 -9.94 -3.74
N TRP A 7 -11.34 -8.62 -3.56
CA TRP A 7 -11.90 -7.99 -2.36
C TRP A 7 -13.33 -7.55 -2.62
N VAL A 8 -14.24 -7.94 -1.73
CA VAL A 8 -15.64 -7.51 -1.74
C VAL A 8 -15.76 -6.38 -0.73
N VAL A 9 -16.17 -5.19 -1.18
CA VAL A 9 -16.07 -3.95 -0.41
C VAL A 9 -17.35 -3.15 -0.57
N GLY A 10 -17.94 -2.76 0.56
CA GLY A 10 -19.02 -1.79 0.59
C GLY A 10 -18.50 -0.35 0.57
N HIS A 11 -19.35 0.63 0.88
CA HIS A 11 -18.97 2.04 0.86
C HIS A 11 -18.01 2.42 2.01
N LYS A 12 -17.33 3.55 1.84
CA LYS A 12 -16.24 4.06 2.71
C LYS A 12 -16.69 4.49 4.11
N ASN A 13 -17.99 4.73 4.30
CA ASN A 13 -18.58 5.06 5.59
C ASN A 13 -19.56 3.95 5.97
N PRO A 14 -19.05 2.72 6.18
CA PRO A 14 -19.86 1.51 6.11
C PRO A 14 -20.94 1.49 7.20
N ASP A 15 -22.17 1.20 6.77
CA ASP A 15 -23.29 0.82 7.61
C ASP A 15 -23.40 -0.72 7.67
N THR A 16 -24.50 -1.18 8.27
CA THR A 16 -24.72 -2.61 8.50
C THR A 16 -24.91 -3.36 7.18
N ASP A 17 -25.62 -2.80 6.20
CA ASP A 17 -25.80 -3.45 4.89
C ASP A 17 -24.47 -3.56 4.15
N SER A 18 -23.72 -2.46 4.01
CA SER A 18 -22.39 -2.43 3.39
C SER A 18 -21.46 -3.57 3.86
N ILE A 19 -21.41 -3.82 5.18
CA ILE A 19 -20.55 -4.86 5.77
C ILE A 19 -21.15 -6.26 5.63
N CYS A 20 -22.45 -6.40 5.92
CA CYS A 20 -23.12 -7.70 5.86
C CYS A 20 -23.22 -8.21 4.41
N SER A 21 -23.47 -7.32 3.45
CA SER A 21 -23.45 -7.61 2.02
C SER A 21 -22.05 -8.04 1.57
N ALA A 22 -20.99 -7.37 2.03
CA ALA A 22 -19.63 -7.77 1.68
C ALA A 22 -19.30 -9.18 2.18
N ILE A 23 -19.66 -9.49 3.43
CA ILE A 23 -19.45 -10.80 4.06
C ILE A 23 -20.27 -11.89 3.35
N SER A 24 -21.57 -11.67 3.19
CA SER A 24 -22.49 -12.66 2.64
C SER A 24 -22.23 -12.92 1.15
N TYR A 25 -21.89 -11.89 0.38
CA TYR A 25 -21.56 -12.02 -1.04
C TYR A 25 -20.21 -12.70 -1.26
N ALA A 26 -19.18 -12.35 -0.48
CA ALA A 26 -17.90 -13.07 -0.51
C ALA A 26 -18.08 -14.55 -0.19
N ASN A 27 -18.91 -14.88 0.82
CA ASN A 27 -19.24 -16.26 1.15
C ASN A 27 -19.94 -16.97 -0.02
N LEU A 28 -20.94 -16.35 -0.64
CA LEU A 28 -21.66 -16.91 -1.78
C LEU A 28 -20.70 -17.22 -2.94
N LYS A 29 -19.86 -16.27 -3.32
CA LYS A 29 -18.88 -16.43 -4.41
C LYS A 29 -17.90 -17.56 -4.13
N ASN A 30 -17.38 -17.66 -2.91
CA ASN A 30 -16.51 -18.76 -2.49
C ASN A 30 -17.22 -20.13 -2.56
N GLN A 31 -18.50 -20.21 -2.19
CA GLN A 31 -19.28 -21.44 -2.31
C GLN A 31 -19.54 -21.83 -3.78
N ILE A 32 -19.92 -20.87 -4.63
CA ILE A 32 -20.17 -21.12 -6.07
C ILE A 32 -18.89 -21.57 -6.77
N THR A 33 -17.77 -20.90 -6.48
CA THR A 33 -16.48 -21.16 -7.15
C THR A 33 -15.67 -22.28 -6.48
N GLN A 34 -16.13 -22.79 -5.34
CA GLN A 34 -15.39 -23.75 -4.51
C GLN A 34 -13.94 -23.29 -4.23
N SER A 35 -13.81 -22.01 -3.87
CA SER A 35 -12.52 -21.35 -3.66
C SER A 35 -12.51 -20.51 -2.38
N GLU A 36 -11.34 -19.97 -2.00
CA GLU A 36 -11.20 -18.97 -0.95
C GLU A 36 -10.70 -17.62 -1.51
N LEU A 37 -11.07 -17.32 -2.76
CA LEU A 37 -10.56 -16.13 -3.46
C LEU A 37 -11.20 -14.83 -3.00
N TYR A 38 -12.47 -14.88 -2.60
CA TYR A 38 -13.27 -13.69 -2.31
C TYR A 38 -13.16 -13.35 -0.82
N GLU A 39 -12.64 -12.17 -0.51
CA GLU A 39 -12.44 -11.71 0.87
C GLU A 39 -13.27 -10.46 1.14
N PRO A 40 -14.12 -10.45 2.19
CA PRO A 40 -14.77 -9.22 2.60
C PRO A 40 -13.74 -8.27 3.21
N LYS A 41 -13.77 -7.00 2.80
CA LYS A 41 -12.96 -5.92 3.37
C LYS A 41 -13.88 -4.75 3.75
N ARG A 42 -13.42 -3.92 4.69
CA ARG A 42 -14.12 -2.67 5.05
C ARG A 42 -13.30 -1.46 4.65
N ALA A 43 -13.97 -0.44 4.14
CA ALA A 43 -13.35 0.83 3.71
C ALA A 43 -13.44 1.94 4.77
N GLY A 44 -14.06 1.68 5.93
CA GLY A 44 -14.21 2.63 7.03
C GLY A 44 -14.36 1.97 8.41
N HIS A 45 -14.66 2.77 9.42
CA HIS A 45 -14.92 2.32 10.79
C HIS A 45 -16.32 1.69 10.91
N LEU A 46 -16.45 0.68 11.77
CA LEU A 46 -17.72 -0.01 12.00
C LEU A 46 -18.56 0.75 13.04
N ASN A 47 -19.83 0.99 12.72
CA ASN A 47 -20.79 1.51 13.69
C ASN A 47 -21.14 0.44 14.77
N GLU A 48 -21.74 0.86 15.87
CA GLU A 48 -22.06 -0.01 17.01
C GLU A 48 -23.06 -1.12 16.63
N GLU A 49 -24.01 -0.80 15.76
CA GLU A 49 -24.99 -1.74 15.23
C GLU A 49 -24.31 -2.91 14.50
N THR A 50 -23.40 -2.61 13.58
CA THR A 50 -22.62 -3.60 12.83
C THR A 50 -21.75 -4.42 13.77
N GLN A 51 -21.13 -3.80 14.78
CA GLN A 51 -20.33 -4.52 15.78
C GLN A 51 -21.20 -5.52 16.58
N PHE A 52 -22.42 -5.13 16.94
CA PHE A 52 -23.38 -6.02 17.59
C PHE A 52 -23.70 -7.22 16.69
N VAL A 53 -23.98 -7.00 15.41
CA VAL A 53 -24.27 -8.06 14.43
C VAL A 53 -23.11 -9.05 14.34
N LEU A 54 -21.88 -8.55 14.14
CA LEU A 54 -20.69 -9.39 14.03
C LEU A 54 -20.45 -10.21 15.31
N LYS A 55 -20.62 -9.59 16.49
CA LYS A 55 -20.49 -10.27 17.79
C LYS A 55 -21.53 -11.36 17.95
N LYS A 56 -22.80 -11.10 17.62
CA LYS A 56 -23.89 -12.09 17.69
C LYS A 56 -23.66 -13.24 16.72
N ALA A 57 -23.13 -12.95 15.53
CA ALA A 57 -22.78 -13.94 14.51
C ALA A 57 -21.49 -14.72 14.80
N GLY A 58 -20.70 -14.31 15.81
CA GLY A 58 -19.40 -14.90 16.11
C GLY A 58 -18.34 -14.64 15.03
N LEU A 59 -18.49 -13.57 14.25
CA LEU A 59 -17.61 -13.21 13.15
C LEU A 59 -16.56 -12.18 13.57
N LYS A 60 -15.37 -12.30 13.00
CA LYS A 60 -14.36 -11.23 13.07
C LYS A 60 -14.73 -10.11 12.10
N ALA A 61 -14.45 -8.88 12.49
CA ALA A 61 -14.57 -7.74 11.60
C ALA A 61 -13.72 -7.93 10.33
N PRO A 62 -14.24 -7.60 9.13
CA PRO A 62 -13.44 -7.54 7.92
C PRO A 62 -12.20 -6.65 8.08
N GLU A 63 -11.12 -7.02 7.39
CA GLU A 63 -9.88 -6.25 7.41
C GLU A 63 -10.11 -4.85 6.80
N TYR A 64 -9.51 -3.83 7.42
CA TYR A 64 -9.58 -2.46 6.94
C TYR A 64 -8.65 -2.24 5.74
N ILE A 65 -9.21 -1.70 4.67
CA ILE A 65 -8.44 -1.23 3.53
C ILE A 65 -8.68 0.27 3.35
N LYS A 66 -7.58 1.03 3.35
CA LYS A 66 -7.63 2.48 3.13
C LYS A 66 -7.55 2.84 1.65
N ASP A 67 -6.77 2.09 0.88
CA ASP A 67 -6.39 2.40 -0.49
C ASP A 67 -6.25 1.10 -1.31
N VAL A 68 -6.83 1.09 -2.52
CA VAL A 68 -6.76 -0.05 -3.45
C VAL A 68 -5.81 0.19 -4.64
N ARG A 69 -5.06 1.29 -4.65
CA ARG A 69 -3.98 1.49 -5.63
C ARG A 69 -2.95 0.36 -5.54
N PRO A 70 -2.39 -0.08 -6.69
CA PRO A 70 -1.25 -1.00 -6.71
C PRO A 70 -0.04 -0.41 -5.98
N GLN A 71 0.67 -1.25 -5.24
CA GLN A 71 1.89 -0.92 -4.51
C GLN A 71 3.10 -1.66 -5.10
N VAL A 72 4.33 -1.26 -4.74
CA VAL A 72 5.56 -1.92 -5.20
C VAL A 72 5.63 -3.40 -4.83
N LYS A 73 5.09 -3.79 -3.68
CA LYS A 73 4.97 -5.20 -3.27
C LYS A 73 4.06 -6.03 -4.19
N ASP A 74 3.20 -5.38 -4.98
CA ASP A 74 2.25 -6.03 -5.89
C ASP A 74 2.86 -6.30 -7.27
N ILE A 75 4.12 -5.87 -7.53
CA ILE A 75 4.87 -6.17 -8.76
C ILE A 75 6.02 -7.13 -8.51
N GLU A 76 6.52 -7.72 -9.60
CA GLU A 76 7.74 -8.52 -9.55
C GLU A 76 8.96 -7.64 -9.23
N ILE A 77 9.47 -7.79 -8.00
CA ILE A 77 10.75 -7.21 -7.58
C ILE A 77 11.86 -8.20 -7.92
N ARG A 78 12.84 -7.78 -8.71
CA ARG A 78 13.99 -8.60 -9.06
C ARG A 78 14.91 -8.70 -7.84
N ARG A 79 14.98 -9.88 -7.22
CA ARG A 79 15.86 -10.15 -6.07
C ARG A 79 17.33 -10.31 -6.51
N THR A 80 17.97 -9.20 -6.84
CA THR A 80 19.40 -9.18 -7.16
C THR A 80 20.21 -9.18 -5.87
N LYS A 81 21.03 -10.21 -5.64
CA LYS A 81 21.87 -10.29 -4.44
C LYS A 81 22.88 -9.13 -4.42
N GLY A 82 23.04 -8.52 -3.24
CA GLY A 82 24.06 -7.52 -2.97
C GLY A 82 25.48 -8.07 -3.05
N ILE A 83 26.39 -7.25 -3.58
CA ILE A 83 27.83 -7.52 -3.61
C ILE A 83 28.55 -6.75 -2.50
N ASN A 84 29.72 -7.25 -2.11
CA ASN A 84 30.60 -6.54 -1.17
C ASN A 84 31.25 -5.33 -1.87
N ARG A 85 31.42 -4.24 -1.12
CA ARG A 85 32.01 -2.98 -1.59
C ARG A 85 33.47 -3.09 -2.08
N ASP A 86 34.21 -4.06 -1.58
CA ASP A 86 35.61 -4.29 -1.92
C ASP A 86 35.79 -5.24 -3.11
N LEU A 87 34.69 -5.77 -3.67
CA LEU A 87 34.73 -6.58 -4.88
C LEU A 87 35.37 -5.81 -6.03
N SER A 88 36.25 -6.45 -6.80
CA SER A 88 36.86 -5.80 -7.96
C SER A 88 35.83 -5.44 -9.03
N VAL A 89 36.10 -4.37 -9.78
CA VAL A 89 35.30 -3.97 -10.95
C VAL A 89 35.21 -5.13 -11.97
N ARG A 90 36.27 -5.91 -12.14
CA ARG A 90 36.25 -7.10 -13.01
C ARG A 90 35.19 -8.11 -12.57
N LYS A 91 35.21 -8.52 -11.30
CA LYS A 91 34.25 -9.49 -10.76
C LYS A 91 32.83 -8.94 -10.80
N ALA A 92 32.65 -7.65 -10.52
CA ALA A 92 31.36 -7.00 -10.67
C ALA A 92 30.84 -7.07 -12.11
N TRP A 93 31.69 -6.85 -13.11
CA TRP A 93 31.34 -7.01 -14.52
C TRP A 93 30.98 -8.45 -14.89
N GLU A 94 31.76 -9.44 -14.40
CA GLU A 94 31.48 -10.86 -14.62
C GLU A 94 30.12 -11.27 -14.01
N LEU A 95 29.81 -10.78 -12.80
CA LEU A 95 28.50 -10.97 -12.15
C LEU A 95 27.37 -10.29 -12.94
N MET A 96 27.58 -9.06 -13.43
CA MET A 96 26.61 -8.38 -14.28
C MET A 96 26.27 -9.20 -15.52
N LYS A 97 27.28 -9.74 -16.19
CA LYS A 97 27.13 -10.59 -17.38
C LYS A 97 26.44 -11.91 -17.04
N GLY A 98 26.83 -12.58 -15.95
CA GLY A 98 26.26 -13.85 -15.53
C GLY A 98 24.80 -13.76 -15.10
N LEU A 99 24.40 -12.63 -14.51
CA LEU A 99 23.03 -12.37 -14.07
C LEU A 99 22.16 -11.68 -15.14
N ASP A 100 22.72 -11.26 -16.28
CA ASP A 100 22.04 -10.37 -17.24
C ASP A 100 21.42 -9.13 -16.56
N VAL A 101 22.28 -8.40 -15.85
CA VAL A 101 21.99 -7.10 -15.23
C VAL A 101 23.02 -6.08 -15.65
N VAL A 102 22.68 -4.80 -15.53
CA VAL A 102 23.64 -3.70 -15.75
C VAL A 102 23.84 -2.80 -14.52
N THR A 103 23.22 -3.18 -13.41
CA THR A 103 23.29 -2.50 -12.12
C THR A 103 23.42 -3.57 -11.04
N LEU A 104 24.40 -3.43 -10.16
CA LEU A 104 24.55 -4.28 -8.99
C LEU A 104 24.38 -3.45 -7.71
N PRO A 105 23.56 -3.92 -6.76
CA PRO A 105 23.48 -3.35 -5.42
C PRO A 105 24.72 -3.72 -4.60
N ILE A 106 25.24 -2.76 -3.85
CA ILE A 106 26.32 -2.97 -2.87
C ILE A 106 25.68 -2.92 -1.49
N THR A 107 25.88 -3.97 -0.70
CA THR A 107 25.18 -4.14 0.59
C THR A 107 26.10 -4.67 1.67
N GLU A 108 25.88 -4.21 2.90
CA GLU A 108 26.38 -4.84 4.11
C GLU A 108 25.23 -5.61 4.80
N GLY A 109 25.21 -6.93 4.64
CA GLY A 109 24.05 -7.74 4.99
C GLY A 109 22.84 -7.34 4.15
N GLU A 110 21.79 -6.87 4.80
CA GLU A 110 20.57 -6.34 4.16
C GLU A 110 20.56 -4.81 4.08
N ASN A 111 21.63 -4.12 4.44
CA ASN A 111 21.70 -2.67 4.37
C ASN A 111 22.31 -2.25 3.03
N LEU A 112 21.61 -1.41 2.26
CA LEU A 112 22.12 -0.89 0.99
C LEU A 112 23.13 0.24 1.21
N GLU A 113 24.38 0.06 0.76
CA GLU A 113 25.44 1.08 0.82
C GLU A 113 25.54 1.91 -0.47
N GLY A 114 25.25 1.31 -1.63
CA GLY A 114 25.45 1.96 -2.91
C GLY A 114 25.01 1.12 -4.10
N LEU A 115 25.19 1.66 -5.30
CA LEU A 115 25.00 0.94 -6.55
C LEU A 115 26.23 1.13 -7.45
N VAL A 116 26.59 0.08 -8.19
CA VAL A 116 27.54 0.16 -9.30
C VAL A 116 26.83 -0.20 -10.60
N THR A 117 27.02 0.61 -11.64
CA THR A 117 26.44 0.38 -12.97
C THR A 117 27.49 -0.05 -13.96
N ILE A 118 27.07 -0.62 -15.10
CA ILE A 118 27.96 -0.91 -16.23
C ILE A 118 28.68 0.35 -16.75
N GLY A 119 28.06 1.52 -16.58
CA GLY A 119 28.68 2.79 -16.91
C GLY A 119 29.86 3.11 -15.99
N ASP A 120 29.74 2.79 -14.70
CA ASP A 120 30.81 2.99 -13.72
C ASP A 120 31.97 2.02 -13.95
N VAL A 121 31.66 0.76 -14.31
CA VAL A 121 32.65 -0.22 -14.82
C VAL A 121 33.36 0.31 -16.07
N SER A 122 32.63 0.92 -17.00
CA SER A 122 33.22 1.46 -18.23
C SER A 122 34.16 2.63 -17.93
N LYS A 123 33.82 3.50 -16.98
CA LYS A 123 34.71 4.60 -16.55
C LYS A 123 36.03 4.10 -15.99
N SER A 124 36.02 3.01 -15.22
CA SER A 124 37.27 2.42 -14.70
C SER A 124 38.23 1.99 -15.83
N TYR A 125 37.69 1.66 -17.00
CA TYR A 125 38.46 1.22 -18.15
C TYR A 125 38.90 2.39 -19.05
N PHE A 126 38.02 3.37 -19.27
CA PHE A 126 38.26 4.44 -20.27
C PHE A 126 38.76 5.76 -19.69
N GLU A 127 38.51 6.05 -18.40
CA GLU A 127 38.81 7.37 -17.81
C GLU A 127 39.98 7.32 -16.81
N VAL A 128 40.51 6.14 -16.50
CA VAL A 128 41.61 5.97 -15.55
C VAL A 128 42.95 5.92 -16.27
N PHE A 129 43.72 7.01 -16.17
CA PHE A 129 45.07 7.13 -16.74
C PHE A 129 46.18 7.27 -15.69
N ASP A 130 45.81 7.47 -14.41
CA ASP A 130 46.76 7.63 -13.32
C ASP A 130 47.36 6.28 -12.91
N ASN A 131 48.68 6.19 -12.88
CA ASN A 131 49.39 4.99 -12.45
C ASN A 131 49.42 4.82 -10.92
N LYS A 132 48.95 5.79 -10.14
CA LYS A 132 48.76 5.68 -8.68
C LYS A 132 47.34 5.25 -8.29
N ILE A 133 46.45 4.99 -9.26
CA ILE A 133 45.02 4.76 -8.99
C ILE A 133 44.76 3.61 -8.03
N LEU A 134 45.58 2.55 -8.06
CA LEU A 134 45.41 1.40 -7.17
C LEU A 134 45.63 1.78 -5.71
N ALA A 135 46.59 2.66 -5.43
CA ALA A 135 46.86 3.18 -4.10
C ALA A 135 45.72 4.13 -3.66
N THR A 136 45.32 5.05 -4.55
CA THR A 136 44.24 6.01 -4.31
C THR A 136 42.90 5.33 -4.03
N SER A 137 42.65 4.18 -4.67
CA SER A 137 41.44 3.37 -4.49
C SER A 137 41.57 2.31 -3.40
N ASN A 138 42.70 2.25 -2.70
CA ASN A 138 42.98 1.30 -1.62
C ASN A 138 42.74 -0.16 -2.05
N THR A 139 43.24 -0.51 -3.24
CA THR A 139 42.96 -1.80 -3.89
C THR A 139 43.60 -2.96 -3.14
N SER A 140 42.83 -4.00 -2.80
CA SER A 140 43.37 -5.22 -2.17
C SER A 140 44.29 -5.99 -3.11
N PHE A 141 45.38 -6.55 -2.58
CA PHE A 141 46.24 -7.47 -3.35
C PHE A 141 45.49 -8.73 -3.78
N THR A 142 44.51 -9.21 -3.00
CA THR A 142 43.62 -10.31 -3.41
C THR A 142 42.89 -9.99 -4.72
N ASN A 143 42.35 -8.77 -4.87
CA ASN A 143 41.70 -8.36 -6.12
C ASN A 143 42.69 -8.35 -7.30
N ILE A 144 43.94 -7.93 -7.07
CA ILE A 144 44.99 -7.94 -8.10
C ILE A 144 45.28 -9.37 -8.53
N VAL A 145 45.53 -10.27 -7.58
CA VAL A 145 45.81 -11.69 -7.85
C VAL A 145 44.68 -12.32 -8.65
N GLU A 146 43.43 -12.14 -8.24
CA GLU A 146 42.26 -12.72 -8.93
C GLU A 146 42.06 -12.12 -10.32
N THR A 147 42.22 -10.81 -10.46
CA THR A 147 42.07 -10.09 -11.76
C THR A 147 43.09 -10.57 -12.79
N LEU A 148 44.31 -10.87 -12.34
CA LEU A 148 45.41 -11.36 -13.17
C LEU A 148 45.45 -12.88 -13.31
N ASN A 149 44.49 -13.61 -12.73
CA ASN A 149 44.56 -15.06 -12.59
C ASN A 149 45.95 -15.51 -12.09
N GLY A 150 46.48 -14.75 -11.12
CA GLY A 150 47.84 -14.86 -10.65
C GLY A 150 48.01 -15.89 -9.53
N LYS A 151 49.25 -16.30 -9.33
CA LYS A 151 49.69 -17.14 -8.21
C LYS A 151 50.63 -16.35 -7.32
N VAL A 152 50.31 -16.27 -6.04
CA VAL A 152 51.20 -15.71 -5.02
C VAL A 152 52.38 -16.64 -4.83
N VAL A 153 53.58 -16.14 -5.08
CA VAL A 153 54.85 -16.84 -4.88
C VAL A 153 55.35 -16.62 -3.45
N THR A 154 55.28 -15.38 -2.96
CA THR A 154 55.56 -15.00 -1.57
C THR A 154 54.88 -13.67 -1.22
N GLY A 155 54.81 -13.36 0.08
CA GLY A 155 54.21 -12.14 0.63
C GLY A 155 52.76 -12.29 1.09
N ASN A 156 52.28 -11.32 1.86
CA ASN A 156 50.92 -11.28 2.40
C ASN A 156 49.99 -10.44 1.50
N VAL A 157 48.95 -11.06 0.95
CA VAL A 157 47.98 -10.41 0.05
C VAL A 157 46.68 -9.96 0.73
N GLU A 158 46.54 -10.19 2.04
CA GLU A 158 45.37 -9.75 2.81
C GLU A 158 45.34 -8.22 3.02
N ASN A 159 46.48 -7.55 2.84
CA ASN A 159 46.58 -6.11 2.98
C ASN A 159 46.12 -5.39 1.71
N ASN A 160 45.70 -4.13 1.89
CA ASN A 160 45.42 -3.25 0.76
C ASN A 160 46.67 -2.49 0.30
N TYR A 161 46.69 -2.21 -0.98
CA TYR A 161 47.68 -1.36 -1.61
C TYR A 161 47.36 0.12 -1.34
N VAL A 162 48.22 0.79 -0.57
CA VAL A 162 47.97 2.16 -0.06
C VAL A 162 48.99 3.20 -0.53
N LYS A 163 50.14 2.79 -1.08
CA LYS A 163 51.25 3.68 -1.44
C LYS A 163 52.00 3.14 -2.66
N GLY A 164 52.40 4.05 -3.55
CA GLY A 164 53.25 3.78 -4.70
C GLY A 164 52.52 3.96 -6.04
N LYS A 165 53.24 3.74 -7.14
CA LYS A 165 52.74 3.78 -8.51
C LYS A 165 52.91 2.42 -9.20
N LEU A 166 52.14 2.21 -10.25
CA LEU A 166 52.31 1.11 -11.18
C LEU A 166 53.39 1.45 -12.21
N LEU A 167 54.37 0.57 -12.35
CA LEU A 167 55.49 0.72 -13.28
C LEU A 167 55.67 -0.56 -14.11
N ILE A 168 56.04 -0.42 -15.38
CA ILE A 168 56.48 -1.56 -16.21
C ILE A 168 58.01 -1.55 -16.28
N GLY A 169 58.64 -2.58 -15.72
CA GLY A 169 60.08 -2.73 -15.62
C GLY A 169 60.74 -3.23 -16.91
N VAL A 170 60.73 -2.42 -17.98
CA VAL A 170 61.30 -2.79 -19.30
C VAL A 170 62.75 -2.31 -19.46
N ALA A 171 63.18 -1.31 -18.68
CA ALA A 171 64.51 -0.72 -18.78
C ALA A 171 65.63 -1.64 -18.23
N ASN A 172 66.89 -1.28 -18.48
CA ASN A 172 68.04 -1.92 -17.83
C ASN A 172 68.09 -1.55 -16.33
N PRO A 173 68.80 -2.34 -15.49
CA PRO A 173 68.85 -2.13 -14.04
C PRO A 173 69.22 -0.69 -13.63
N ASP A 174 70.22 -0.08 -14.28
CA ASP A 174 70.66 1.29 -13.94
C ASP A 174 69.53 2.32 -14.03
N ILE A 175 68.68 2.22 -15.06
CA ILE A 175 67.52 3.11 -15.23
C ILE A 175 66.37 2.69 -14.30
N LEU A 176 66.20 1.39 -14.04
CA LEU A 176 65.15 0.91 -13.13
C LEU A 176 65.36 1.39 -11.69
N GLU A 177 66.60 1.46 -11.23
CA GLU A 177 66.94 1.99 -9.90
C GLU A 177 66.45 3.43 -9.69
N GLU A 178 66.50 4.26 -10.73
CA GLU A 178 66.02 5.65 -10.68
C GLU A 178 64.49 5.77 -10.81
N MET A 179 63.82 4.73 -11.33
CA MET A 179 62.38 4.77 -11.62
C MET A 179 61.51 4.20 -10.50
N ILE A 180 62.03 3.24 -9.73
CA ILE A 180 61.29 2.48 -8.72
C ILE A 180 61.35 3.23 -7.39
N ASP A 181 60.20 3.66 -6.91
CA ASP A 181 60.04 4.20 -5.57
C ASP A 181 59.59 3.12 -4.58
N GLU A 182 59.87 3.34 -3.30
CA GLU A 182 59.41 2.48 -2.22
C GLU A 182 57.88 2.29 -2.24
N GLY A 183 57.44 1.04 -2.29
CA GLY A 183 56.03 0.66 -2.33
C GLY A 183 55.45 0.54 -3.75
N ASP A 184 56.22 0.76 -4.81
CA ASP A 184 55.72 0.61 -6.18
C ASP A 184 55.31 -0.84 -6.51
N ILE A 185 54.37 -0.98 -7.45
CA ILE A 185 54.06 -2.25 -8.11
C ILE A 185 54.82 -2.29 -9.43
N VAL A 186 55.75 -3.24 -9.56
CA VAL A 186 56.58 -3.36 -10.78
C VAL A 186 56.15 -4.57 -11.59
N ILE A 187 55.62 -4.33 -12.79
CA ILE A 187 55.26 -5.36 -13.78
C ILE A 187 56.49 -5.67 -14.62
N LEU A 188 56.95 -6.92 -14.62
CA LEU A 188 58.21 -7.30 -15.26
C LEU A 188 58.15 -8.71 -15.86
N GLY A 189 59.02 -8.95 -16.83
CA GLY A 189 59.21 -10.27 -17.43
C GLY A 189 60.16 -11.16 -16.62
N ASN A 190 60.62 -12.25 -17.21
CA ASN A 190 61.55 -13.18 -16.53
C ASN A 190 63.02 -12.77 -16.62
N ARG A 191 63.37 -11.59 -16.08
CA ARG A 191 64.76 -11.14 -15.97
C ARG A 191 65.17 -11.11 -14.51
N TYR A 192 66.16 -11.92 -14.15
CA TYR A 192 66.62 -12.07 -12.78
C TYR A 192 67.11 -10.73 -12.21
N GLU A 193 67.87 -9.97 -13.00
CA GLU A 193 68.46 -8.69 -12.62
C GLU A 193 67.38 -7.62 -12.36
N ALA A 194 66.33 -7.59 -13.18
CA ALA A 194 65.21 -6.67 -13.00
C ALA A 194 64.36 -7.04 -11.77
N GLN A 195 64.14 -8.34 -11.52
CA GLN A 195 63.46 -8.84 -10.32
C GLN A 195 64.24 -8.44 -9.06
N LEU A 196 65.55 -8.65 -9.06
CA LEU A 196 66.42 -8.32 -7.93
C LEU A 196 66.46 -6.81 -7.67
N CYS A 197 66.67 -6.00 -8.72
CA CYS A 197 66.66 -4.54 -8.63
C CYS A 197 65.37 -4.01 -8.01
N ALA A 198 64.20 -4.49 -8.45
CA ALA A 198 62.92 -4.06 -7.87
C ALA A 198 62.78 -4.42 -6.38
N ILE A 199 63.28 -5.60 -5.97
CA ILE A 199 63.31 -6.01 -4.56
C ILE A 199 64.29 -5.14 -3.76
N GLU A 200 65.42 -4.76 -4.36
CA GLU A 200 66.43 -3.94 -3.71
C GLU A 200 65.96 -2.50 -3.47
N MET A 201 65.18 -1.95 -4.41
CA MET A 201 64.55 -0.63 -4.32
C MET A 201 63.28 -0.61 -3.44
N SER A 202 62.99 -1.69 -2.70
CA SER A 202 61.84 -1.78 -1.80
C SER A 202 60.49 -1.61 -2.50
N ALA A 203 60.33 -2.19 -3.70
CA ALA A 203 59.02 -2.31 -4.34
C ALA A 203 58.03 -3.00 -3.39
N GLY A 204 56.78 -2.54 -3.36
CA GLY A 204 55.75 -3.16 -2.54
C GLY A 204 55.30 -4.52 -3.11
N CYS A 205 55.32 -4.64 -4.43
CA CYS A 205 54.97 -5.86 -5.13
C CYS A 205 55.68 -5.95 -6.49
N ILE A 206 56.09 -7.15 -6.88
CA ILE A 206 56.53 -7.45 -8.25
C ILE A 206 55.58 -8.46 -8.90
N ILE A 207 55.20 -8.18 -10.15
CA ILE A 207 54.35 -9.05 -10.96
C ILE A 207 55.18 -9.64 -12.08
N VAL A 208 55.46 -10.94 -11.98
CA VAL A 208 56.24 -11.71 -12.93
C VAL A 208 55.32 -12.31 -14.00
N CYS A 209 55.51 -11.86 -15.24
CA CYS A 209 54.66 -12.17 -16.38
C CYS A 209 55.10 -13.44 -17.15
N GLU A 210 54.28 -13.85 -18.13
CA GLU A 210 54.55 -14.94 -19.09
C GLU A 210 54.78 -16.33 -18.48
N GLY A 211 54.13 -16.63 -17.34
CA GLY A 211 54.19 -17.97 -16.71
C GLY A 211 55.57 -18.34 -16.19
N ALA A 212 56.46 -17.35 -16.06
CA ALA A 212 57.84 -17.56 -15.71
C ALA A 212 58.00 -18.09 -14.28
N ARG A 213 58.84 -19.10 -14.11
CA ARG A 213 59.20 -19.61 -12.78
C ARG A 213 60.11 -18.62 -12.07
N VAL A 214 59.60 -18.04 -10.98
CA VAL A 214 60.40 -17.26 -10.04
C VAL A 214 61.37 -18.20 -9.32
N SER A 215 62.66 -17.86 -9.32
CA SER A 215 63.68 -18.66 -8.65
C SER A 215 63.53 -18.61 -7.13
N ASN A 216 63.88 -19.71 -6.44
CA ASN A 216 63.84 -19.78 -4.98
C ASN A 216 64.68 -18.68 -4.30
N THR A 217 65.78 -18.26 -4.93
CA THR A 217 66.62 -17.16 -4.45
C THR A 217 65.84 -15.85 -4.43
N ILE A 218 65.19 -15.49 -5.54
CA ILE A 218 64.36 -14.28 -5.64
C ILE A 218 63.19 -14.36 -4.64
N SER A 219 62.50 -15.50 -4.57
CA SER A 219 61.40 -15.68 -3.62
C SER A 219 61.83 -15.48 -2.16
N LYS A 220 63.03 -15.95 -1.81
CA LYS A 220 63.57 -15.80 -0.44
C LYS A 220 63.96 -14.35 -0.15
N ILE A 221 64.69 -13.69 -1.06
CA ILE A 221 65.09 -12.28 -0.88
C ILE A 221 63.84 -11.38 -0.81
N ALA A 222 62.85 -11.61 -1.67
CA ALA A 222 61.58 -10.89 -1.62
C ALA A 222 60.86 -11.09 -0.28
N SER A 223 60.78 -12.34 0.19
CA SER A 223 60.18 -12.65 1.49
C SER A 223 60.88 -11.95 2.66
N ASP A 224 62.22 -11.99 2.69
CA ASP A 224 63.03 -11.38 3.75
C ASP A 224 62.88 -9.85 3.79
N ARG A 225 62.59 -9.24 2.64
CA ARG A 225 62.35 -7.78 2.50
C ARG A 225 60.87 -7.39 2.51
N GLY A 226 59.96 -8.34 2.68
CA GLY A 226 58.52 -8.08 2.69
C GLY A 226 57.91 -7.68 1.35
N VAL A 227 58.60 -7.95 0.23
CA VAL A 227 58.11 -7.68 -1.13
C VAL A 227 57.17 -8.80 -1.58
N ILE A 228 55.97 -8.44 -2.00
CA ILE A 228 55.00 -9.41 -2.53
C ILE A 228 55.43 -9.83 -3.94
N VAL A 229 55.34 -11.12 -4.24
CA VAL A 229 55.64 -11.64 -5.58
C VAL A 229 54.43 -12.38 -6.12
N ILE A 230 53.88 -11.87 -7.22
CA ILE A 230 52.76 -12.48 -7.94
C ILE A 230 53.28 -12.95 -9.29
N SER A 231 52.93 -14.16 -9.69
CA SER A 231 53.22 -14.70 -11.03
C SER A 231 51.93 -14.84 -11.83
N THR A 232 51.95 -14.57 -13.12
CA THR A 232 50.80 -14.74 -14.02
C THR A 232 51.25 -15.22 -15.39
N GLU A 233 50.37 -15.97 -16.08
CA GLU A 233 50.56 -16.40 -17.47
C GLU A 233 50.42 -15.25 -18.47
N TYR A 234 49.89 -14.10 -18.04
CA TYR A 234 49.70 -12.93 -18.91
C TYR A 234 51.02 -12.20 -19.21
N ASP A 235 51.12 -11.62 -20.41
CA ASP A 235 52.19 -10.70 -20.79
C ASP A 235 52.06 -9.33 -20.11
N THR A 236 53.14 -8.53 -20.15
CA THR A 236 53.20 -7.22 -19.46
C THR A 236 52.14 -6.23 -19.98
N TYR A 237 51.79 -6.28 -21.26
CA TYR A 237 50.75 -5.45 -21.86
C TYR A 237 49.37 -5.80 -21.29
N THR A 238 49.06 -7.09 -21.24
CA THR A 238 47.81 -7.63 -20.73
C THR A 238 47.66 -7.33 -19.25
N VAL A 239 48.71 -7.55 -18.46
CA VAL A 239 48.74 -7.17 -17.04
C VAL A 239 48.44 -5.68 -16.88
N ALA A 240 49.19 -4.81 -17.56
CA ALA A 240 49.00 -3.35 -17.47
C ALA A 240 47.55 -2.92 -17.79
N ARG A 241 46.91 -3.56 -18.78
CA ARG A 241 45.52 -3.31 -19.16
C ARG A 241 44.50 -3.82 -18.12
N LEU A 242 44.82 -4.91 -17.43
CA LEU A 242 43.92 -5.55 -16.46
C LEU A 242 44.01 -4.94 -15.06
N MET A 243 45.14 -4.35 -14.67
CA MET A 243 45.35 -3.81 -13.31
C MET A 243 44.22 -2.88 -12.86
N ASN A 244 43.75 -1.98 -13.72
CA ASN A 244 42.68 -1.03 -13.39
C ASN A 244 41.33 -1.72 -13.09
N GLN A 245 41.16 -2.98 -13.51
CA GLN A 245 39.94 -3.74 -13.22
C GLN A 245 39.96 -4.38 -11.81
N ALA A 246 41.11 -4.36 -11.13
CA ALA A 246 41.24 -4.82 -9.74
C ALA A 246 40.70 -3.80 -8.72
N ILE A 247 40.48 -2.54 -9.15
CA ILE A 247 39.95 -1.47 -8.30
C ILE A 247 38.63 -1.92 -7.65
N PRO A 248 38.43 -1.69 -6.34
CA PRO A 248 37.19 -2.04 -5.67
C PRO A 248 36.01 -1.20 -6.21
N VAL A 249 34.82 -1.81 -6.31
CA VAL A 249 33.61 -1.12 -6.78
C VAL A 249 33.24 0.08 -5.91
N SER A 250 33.62 0.08 -4.63
CA SER A 250 33.42 1.19 -3.70
C SER A 250 34.02 2.52 -4.17
N PHE A 251 35.06 2.47 -5.03
CA PHE A 251 35.69 3.67 -5.58
C PHE A 251 34.83 4.35 -6.66
N PHE A 252 34.04 3.58 -7.42
CA PHE A 252 33.21 4.10 -8.51
C PHE A 252 31.72 4.14 -8.18
N MET A 253 31.30 3.49 -7.09
CA MET A 253 29.88 3.35 -6.77
C MET A 253 29.21 4.70 -6.51
N LYS A 254 27.90 4.75 -6.80
CA LYS A 254 27.04 5.80 -6.28
C LYS A 254 26.68 5.50 -4.83
N GLN A 255 27.07 6.42 -3.95
CA GLN A 255 26.79 6.39 -2.52
C GLN A 255 25.28 6.45 -2.24
N ARG A 256 24.85 5.80 -1.15
CA ARG A 256 23.45 5.69 -0.69
C ARG A 256 22.71 7.03 -0.73
N GLU A 257 23.32 8.12 -0.27
CA GLU A 257 22.68 9.44 -0.10
C GLU A 257 22.30 10.08 -1.44
N LYS A 258 22.90 9.60 -2.54
CA LYS A 258 22.64 10.08 -3.91
C LYS A 258 21.70 9.15 -4.68
N LEU A 259 21.25 8.06 -4.07
CA LEU A 259 20.37 7.10 -4.71
C LEU A 259 18.92 7.58 -4.65
N ILE A 260 18.18 7.22 -5.68
CA ILE A 260 16.73 7.28 -5.68
C ILE A 260 16.27 5.84 -5.64
N GLY A 261 15.62 5.45 -4.54
CA GLY A 261 15.00 4.14 -4.33
C GLY A 261 13.56 4.31 -3.87
N PHE A 262 12.86 3.19 -3.76
CA PHE A 262 11.45 3.17 -3.33
C PHE A 262 11.23 2.13 -2.23
N LYS A 263 10.11 2.24 -1.54
CA LYS A 263 9.68 1.30 -0.51
C LYS A 263 8.69 0.28 -1.03
N THR A 264 8.63 -0.89 -0.39
CA THR A 264 7.67 -1.94 -0.77
C THR A 264 6.20 -1.50 -0.72
N ARG A 265 5.84 -0.55 0.14
CA ARG A 265 4.46 -0.04 0.24
C ARG A 265 4.21 1.25 -0.54
N ASP A 266 5.20 1.79 -1.25
CA ASP A 266 4.98 2.93 -2.14
C ASP A 266 3.97 2.57 -3.24
N TYR A 267 3.15 3.55 -3.64
CA TYR A 267 2.18 3.36 -4.70
C TYR A 267 2.84 3.44 -6.07
N ILE A 268 2.40 2.58 -7.00
CA ILE A 268 2.98 2.48 -8.34
C ILE A 268 2.87 3.81 -9.10
N GLU A 269 1.72 4.48 -9.00
CA GLU A 269 1.47 5.78 -9.64
C GLU A 269 2.48 6.85 -9.20
N ASP A 270 2.74 6.94 -7.89
CA ASP A 270 3.65 7.93 -7.31
C ASP A 270 5.10 7.71 -7.77
N ILE A 271 5.54 6.45 -7.83
CA ILE A 271 6.91 6.13 -8.26
C ILE A 271 7.08 6.18 -9.79
N GLN A 272 6.01 5.94 -10.56
CA GLN A 272 6.04 5.94 -12.01
C GLN A 272 6.44 7.32 -12.56
N ASP A 273 5.91 8.40 -11.97
CA ASP A 273 6.26 9.77 -12.32
C ASP A 273 7.73 10.09 -12.05
N ILE A 274 8.26 9.61 -10.92
CA ILE A 274 9.67 9.77 -10.55
C ILE A 274 10.55 9.00 -11.53
N MET A 275 10.19 7.73 -11.79
CA MET A 275 10.92 6.85 -12.71
C MET A 275 10.91 7.37 -14.14
N ALA A 276 9.83 8.03 -14.59
CA ALA A 276 9.74 8.65 -15.91
C ALA A 276 10.72 9.81 -16.07
N LYS A 277 10.83 10.67 -15.04
CA LYS A 277 11.71 11.85 -15.02
C LYS A 277 13.20 11.50 -14.90
N LYS A 278 13.53 10.37 -14.26
CA LYS A 278 14.93 9.96 -14.02
C LYS A 278 15.41 8.96 -15.07
N ARG A 279 16.61 9.16 -15.63
CA ARG A 279 17.22 8.27 -16.64
C ARG A 279 17.95 7.05 -16.04
N PHE A 280 17.52 6.57 -14.88
CA PHE A 280 18.09 5.37 -14.27
C PHE A 280 17.36 4.13 -14.80
N ARG A 281 18.12 3.05 -15.05
CA ARG A 281 17.56 1.80 -15.55
C ARG A 281 16.90 0.99 -14.45
N ASP A 282 17.57 0.91 -13.31
CA ASP A 282 17.14 0.15 -12.13
C ASP A 282 17.11 1.06 -10.90
N PHE A 283 16.15 0.81 -10.01
CA PHE A 283 15.94 1.51 -8.75
C PHE A 283 15.93 0.48 -7.62
N PRO A 284 16.67 0.71 -6.52
CA PRO A 284 16.68 -0.19 -5.38
C PRO A 284 15.36 -0.07 -4.62
N ILE A 285 14.86 -1.22 -4.17
CA ILE A 285 13.70 -1.33 -3.30
C ILE A 285 14.16 -1.74 -1.91
N GLU A 286 13.66 -1.02 -0.92
CA GLU A 286 13.78 -1.38 0.48
C GLU A 286 12.41 -1.66 1.09
N ASP A 287 12.37 -2.39 2.20
CA ASP A 287 11.18 -2.46 3.03
C ASP A 287 11.03 -1.21 3.90
N GLU A 288 9.97 -1.20 4.70
CA GLU A 288 9.65 -0.11 5.62
C GLU A 288 10.68 0.05 6.75
N GLU A 289 11.49 -0.98 7.02
CA GLU A 289 12.57 -0.97 8.01
C GLU A 289 13.91 -0.51 7.41
N GLY A 290 13.96 -0.27 6.10
CA GLY A 290 15.18 0.14 5.39
C GLY A 290 16.07 -1.03 4.95
N LYS A 291 15.56 -2.25 4.97
CA LYS A 291 16.27 -3.43 4.47
C LYS A 291 16.11 -3.56 2.97
N TYR A 292 17.20 -3.84 2.29
CA TYR A 292 17.25 -4.04 0.85
C TYR A 292 16.48 -5.30 0.45
N VAL A 293 15.52 -5.14 -0.45
CA VAL A 293 14.65 -6.23 -0.93
C VAL A 293 15.04 -6.68 -2.34
N GLY A 294 15.42 -5.73 -3.20
CA GLY A 294 15.72 -6.02 -4.60
C GLY A 294 15.78 -4.78 -5.47
N MET A 295 15.70 -4.98 -6.78
CA MET A 295 15.67 -3.89 -7.78
C MET A 295 14.38 -3.96 -8.59
N ILE A 296 13.91 -2.79 -9.03
CA ILE A 296 12.87 -2.69 -10.07
C ILE A 296 13.34 -1.81 -11.22
N SER A 297 12.82 -2.08 -12.39
CA SER A 297 12.97 -1.27 -13.59
C SER A 297 11.59 -0.81 -14.08
N ARG A 298 11.55 0.12 -15.04
CA ARG A 298 10.29 0.56 -15.67
C ARG A 298 9.48 -0.59 -16.27
N ARG A 299 10.13 -1.68 -16.68
CA ARG A 299 9.45 -2.87 -17.23
C ARG A 299 8.63 -3.61 -16.17
N ASN A 300 9.08 -3.58 -14.91
CA ASN A 300 8.37 -4.23 -13.80
C ASN A 300 7.04 -3.52 -13.50
N LEU A 301 6.94 -2.21 -13.77
CA LEU A 301 5.69 -1.45 -13.59
C LEU A 301 4.58 -1.90 -14.55
N LEU A 302 4.94 -2.40 -15.74
CA LEU A 302 3.96 -2.90 -16.72
C LEU A 302 3.23 -4.16 -16.23
N GLY A 303 3.80 -4.86 -15.25
CA GLY A 303 3.21 -6.04 -14.60
C GLY A 303 2.40 -5.73 -13.35
N ALA A 304 2.22 -4.45 -12.97
CA ALA A 304 1.35 -4.06 -11.87
C ALA A 304 -0.09 -4.36 -12.24
N GLY A 305 -0.54 -5.57 -11.95
CA GLY A 305 -1.95 -5.92 -12.04
C GLY A 305 -2.76 -4.97 -11.17
N LYS A 306 -3.96 -4.63 -11.64
CA LYS A 306 -4.92 -3.92 -10.81
C LYS A 306 -5.45 -4.88 -9.74
N LYS A 307 -5.75 -4.36 -8.55
CA LYS A 307 -6.44 -5.16 -7.50
C LYS A 307 -7.86 -5.46 -7.97
N ASN A 308 -8.29 -6.71 -7.84
CA ASN A 308 -9.64 -7.12 -8.21
C ASN A 308 -10.62 -6.75 -7.09
N ILE A 309 -11.65 -5.97 -7.42
CA ILE A 309 -12.63 -5.45 -6.48
C ILE A 309 -14.05 -5.81 -6.94
N ILE A 310 -14.91 -6.15 -6.00
CA ILE A 310 -16.35 -6.20 -6.15
C ILE A 310 -16.95 -5.15 -5.23
N LEU A 311 -17.86 -4.33 -5.77
CA LEU A 311 -18.58 -3.33 -5.00
C LEU A 311 -19.95 -3.85 -4.59
N VAL A 312 -20.29 -3.64 -3.32
CA VAL A 312 -21.63 -3.92 -2.80
C VAL A 312 -22.21 -2.66 -2.19
N ASP A 313 -23.53 -2.50 -2.23
CA ASP A 313 -24.27 -1.44 -1.53
C ASP A 313 -23.92 0.00 -1.97
N HIS A 314 -23.18 0.16 -3.06
CA HIS A 314 -22.97 1.44 -3.71
C HIS A 314 -22.39 1.26 -5.12
N ASN A 315 -22.65 2.26 -5.95
CA ASN A 315 -22.02 2.44 -7.25
C ASN A 315 -21.58 3.90 -7.49
N GLU A 316 -21.53 4.74 -6.44
CA GLU A 316 -21.02 6.10 -6.53
C GLU A 316 -19.52 6.16 -6.17
N LYS A 317 -18.70 6.69 -7.08
CA LYS A 317 -17.24 6.84 -6.87
C LYS A 317 -16.86 7.59 -5.60
N THR A 318 -17.64 8.60 -5.22
CA THR A 318 -17.40 9.40 -4.00
C THR A 318 -17.59 8.59 -2.72
N GLN A 319 -18.31 7.47 -2.79
CA GLN A 319 -18.55 6.55 -1.67
C GLN A 319 -17.61 5.35 -1.69
N ALA A 320 -16.90 5.09 -2.79
CA ALA A 320 -15.97 3.98 -2.90
C ALA A 320 -14.68 4.18 -2.07
N VAL A 321 -13.98 3.08 -1.83
CA VAL A 321 -12.64 3.06 -1.25
C VAL A 321 -11.66 3.89 -2.10
N PHE A 322 -10.71 4.56 -1.43
CA PHE A 322 -9.76 5.42 -2.13
C PHE A 322 -8.92 4.61 -3.14
N GLY A 323 -8.67 5.19 -4.31
CA GLY A 323 -7.92 4.54 -5.38
C GLY A 323 -8.74 3.63 -6.29
N ILE A 324 -10.08 3.63 -6.20
CA ILE A 324 -10.94 2.72 -6.98
C ILE A 324 -10.72 2.79 -8.50
N ASP A 325 -10.33 3.94 -9.06
CA ASP A 325 -10.02 4.08 -10.50
C ASP A 325 -8.81 3.22 -10.95
N ASN A 326 -7.92 2.93 -10.00
CA ASN A 326 -6.72 2.12 -10.19
C ASN A 326 -6.98 0.63 -9.91
N ALA A 327 -8.19 0.26 -9.52
CA ALA A 327 -8.62 -1.11 -9.32
C ALA A 327 -9.35 -1.67 -10.55
N GLN A 328 -9.48 -2.99 -10.60
CA GLN A 328 -10.29 -3.70 -11.58
C GLN A 328 -11.60 -4.10 -10.91
N ILE A 329 -12.64 -3.33 -11.16
CA ILE A 329 -14.00 -3.67 -10.73
C ILE A 329 -14.47 -4.86 -11.56
N GLN A 330 -14.85 -5.95 -10.91
CA GLN A 330 -15.33 -7.18 -11.55
C GLN A 330 -16.86 -7.22 -11.55
N GLU A 331 -17.46 -6.83 -10.43
CA GLU A 331 -18.89 -6.92 -10.20
C GLU A 331 -19.37 -5.77 -9.30
N ILE A 332 -20.64 -5.39 -9.46
CA ILE A 332 -21.33 -4.42 -8.62
C ILE A 332 -22.71 -4.98 -8.24
N ILE A 333 -23.05 -5.02 -6.95
CA ILE A 333 -24.34 -5.46 -6.43
C ILE A 333 -24.92 -4.33 -5.58
N ASP A 334 -26.04 -3.76 -5.98
CA ASP A 334 -26.53 -2.53 -5.35
C ASP A 334 -28.05 -2.40 -5.43
N HIS A 335 -28.62 -1.53 -4.60
CA HIS A 335 -30.03 -1.14 -4.61
C HIS A 335 -30.25 0.37 -4.71
N HIS A 336 -29.16 1.15 -4.76
CA HIS A 336 -29.20 2.59 -4.88
C HIS A 336 -29.47 3.07 -6.31
N ARG A 337 -29.63 4.40 -6.43
CA ARG A 337 -29.63 5.07 -7.74
C ARG A 337 -28.28 4.84 -8.43
N LEU A 338 -28.30 4.90 -9.76
CA LEU A 338 -27.08 4.85 -10.56
C LEU A 338 -26.31 6.16 -10.47
N GLY A 339 -25.02 6.05 -10.17
CA GLY A 339 -24.03 7.11 -10.07
C GLY A 339 -23.01 7.07 -11.20
N SER A 340 -21.91 7.81 -11.03
CA SER A 340 -20.89 8.05 -12.06
C SER A 340 -19.70 7.09 -11.98
N ILE A 341 -19.92 5.79 -11.79
CA ILE A 341 -18.82 4.81 -11.83
C ILE A 341 -18.64 4.27 -13.25
N GLU A 342 -17.41 4.34 -13.73
CA GLU A 342 -17.06 3.93 -15.09
C GLU A 342 -16.13 2.71 -15.04
N THR A 343 -16.33 1.78 -15.97
CA THR A 343 -15.51 0.57 -16.10
C THR A 343 -14.98 0.48 -17.53
N ILE A 344 -13.71 0.06 -17.67
CA ILE A 344 -13.06 -0.05 -18.98
C ILE A 344 -13.54 -1.29 -19.75
N THR A 345 -13.88 -2.35 -19.02
CA THR A 345 -14.39 -3.62 -19.55
C THR A 345 -15.79 -3.88 -19.00
N PRO A 346 -16.66 -4.63 -19.71
CA PRO A 346 -17.94 -5.06 -19.17
C PRO A 346 -17.79 -5.79 -17.83
N VAL A 347 -18.67 -5.46 -16.88
CA VAL A 347 -18.70 -6.05 -15.52
C VAL A 347 -20.07 -6.64 -15.25
N PHE A 348 -20.15 -7.62 -14.33
CA PHE A 348 -21.45 -8.07 -13.84
C PHE A 348 -22.06 -6.97 -12.97
N PHE A 349 -23.22 -6.45 -13.35
CA PHE A 349 -23.90 -5.43 -12.59
C PHE A 349 -25.33 -5.84 -12.29
N ARG A 350 -25.66 -5.96 -11.00
CA ARG A 350 -27.01 -6.25 -10.53
C ARG A 350 -27.49 -5.15 -9.61
N ASN A 351 -28.36 -4.30 -10.15
CA ASN A 351 -29.04 -3.25 -9.41
C ASN A 351 -30.54 -3.55 -9.31
N GLN A 352 -31.11 -3.64 -8.11
CA GLN A 352 -32.57 -3.86 -7.93
C GLN A 352 -33.13 -2.85 -6.94
N PRO A 353 -34.28 -2.20 -7.21
CA PRO A 353 -34.87 -1.20 -6.32
C PRO A 353 -35.57 -1.86 -5.11
N LEU A 354 -34.79 -2.54 -4.29
CA LEU A 354 -35.20 -3.21 -3.05
C LEU A 354 -34.79 -2.40 -1.83
N GLY A 355 -35.25 -2.82 -0.65
CA GLY A 355 -34.94 -2.16 0.60
C GLY A 355 -33.49 -2.32 1.05
N CYS A 356 -32.82 -3.41 0.65
CA CYS A 356 -31.47 -3.77 1.12
C CYS A 356 -30.69 -4.58 0.07
N THR A 357 -29.37 -4.41 0.00
CA THR A 357 -28.47 -5.20 -0.86
C THR A 357 -28.44 -6.67 -0.45
N CYS A 358 -28.52 -6.99 0.85
CA CYS A 358 -28.61 -8.38 1.31
C CYS A 358 -29.86 -9.13 0.80
N THR A 359 -30.95 -8.44 0.46
CA THR A 359 -32.11 -9.08 -0.21
C THR A 359 -31.71 -9.58 -1.60
N ILE A 360 -30.89 -8.83 -2.32
CA ILE A 360 -30.33 -9.23 -3.62
C ILE A 360 -29.41 -10.44 -3.44
N VAL A 361 -28.53 -10.40 -2.45
CA VAL A 361 -27.62 -11.52 -2.15
C VAL A 361 -28.40 -12.78 -1.78
N TYR A 362 -29.45 -12.67 -0.95
CA TYR A 362 -30.35 -13.78 -0.64
C TYR A 362 -30.94 -14.41 -1.91
N LYS A 363 -31.48 -13.59 -2.83
CA LYS A 363 -31.99 -14.09 -4.12
C LYS A 363 -30.90 -14.83 -4.90
N MET A 364 -29.67 -14.33 -4.90
CA MET A 364 -28.54 -14.99 -5.55
C MET A 364 -28.15 -16.33 -4.90
N TYR A 365 -28.25 -16.49 -3.58
CA TYR A 365 -28.11 -17.79 -2.92
C TYR A 365 -29.16 -18.78 -3.45
N ARG A 366 -30.43 -18.34 -3.51
CA ARG A 366 -31.55 -19.17 -3.97
C ARG A 366 -31.40 -19.55 -5.45
N GLU A 367 -31.04 -18.60 -6.31
CA GLU A 367 -30.83 -18.81 -7.74
C GLU A 367 -29.70 -19.81 -8.04
N ASN A 368 -28.65 -19.82 -7.21
CA ASN A 368 -27.54 -20.74 -7.34
C ASN A 368 -27.73 -22.05 -6.57
N ASN A 369 -28.89 -22.25 -5.91
CA ASN A 369 -29.18 -23.41 -5.06
C ASN A 369 -28.10 -23.65 -3.99
N ILE A 370 -27.55 -22.58 -3.43
CA ILE A 370 -26.55 -22.63 -2.36
C ILE A 370 -27.25 -22.61 -1.01
N GLU A 371 -26.88 -23.53 -0.12
CA GLU A 371 -27.43 -23.59 1.23
C GLU A 371 -26.93 -22.40 2.07
N ILE A 372 -27.87 -21.73 2.74
CA ILE A 372 -27.57 -20.59 3.61
C ILE A 372 -27.32 -21.12 5.02
N SER A 373 -26.09 -20.95 5.51
CA SER A 373 -25.77 -21.31 6.90
C SER A 373 -26.48 -20.40 7.91
N LYS A 374 -26.67 -20.89 9.13
CA LYS A 374 -27.25 -20.11 10.25
C LYS A 374 -26.57 -18.74 10.44
N THR A 375 -25.24 -18.70 10.30
CA THR A 375 -24.45 -17.47 10.44
C THR A 375 -24.71 -16.50 9.29
N MET A 376 -24.71 -16.95 8.03
CA MET A 376 -25.01 -16.07 6.89
C MET A 376 -26.48 -15.63 6.89
N ALA A 377 -27.38 -16.48 7.36
CA ALA A 377 -28.78 -16.13 7.55
C ALA A 377 -28.95 -14.97 8.54
N LEU A 378 -28.28 -15.05 9.69
CA LEU A 378 -28.29 -13.98 10.68
C LEU A 378 -27.73 -12.68 10.09
N VAL A 379 -26.56 -12.73 9.46
CA VAL A 379 -25.89 -11.55 8.86
C VAL A 379 -26.76 -10.87 7.80
N MET A 380 -27.33 -11.63 6.86
CA MET A 380 -28.21 -11.06 5.83
C MET A 380 -29.51 -10.53 6.45
N CYS A 381 -30.09 -11.24 7.42
CA CYS A 381 -31.31 -10.78 8.10
C CYS A 381 -31.07 -9.46 8.85
N SER A 382 -29.91 -9.30 9.51
CA SER A 382 -29.54 -8.06 10.22
C SER A 382 -29.49 -6.86 9.27
N ALA A 383 -28.86 -7.02 8.11
CA ALA A 383 -28.79 -5.97 7.09
C ALA A 383 -30.17 -5.53 6.62
N ILE A 384 -31.02 -6.52 6.27
CA ILE A 384 -32.38 -6.22 5.80
C ILE A 384 -33.17 -5.49 6.88
N LEU A 385 -33.09 -5.93 8.14
CA LEU A 385 -33.77 -5.27 9.25
C LEU A 385 -33.24 -3.84 9.51
N SER A 386 -31.95 -3.61 9.29
CA SER A 386 -31.33 -2.28 9.42
C SER A 386 -31.89 -1.30 8.39
N ASP A 387 -31.74 -1.57 7.09
CA ASP A 387 -32.16 -0.63 6.04
C ASP A 387 -33.67 -0.47 5.94
N THR A 388 -34.41 -1.53 6.26
CA THR A 388 -35.86 -1.50 6.24
C THR A 388 -36.46 -0.95 7.53
N LEU A 389 -35.66 -0.58 8.53
CA LEU A 389 -36.14 -0.13 9.84
C LEU A 389 -37.17 -1.10 10.43
N ILE A 390 -36.87 -2.40 10.45
CA ILE A 390 -37.81 -3.46 10.84
C ILE A 390 -39.10 -3.39 10.01
N PHE A 391 -38.94 -3.36 8.68
CA PHE A 391 -40.03 -3.29 7.69
C PHE A 391 -40.85 -1.99 7.68
N LYS A 392 -40.43 -0.94 8.41
CA LYS A 392 -41.13 0.34 8.51
C LYS A 392 -40.62 1.42 7.55
N SER A 393 -39.46 1.21 6.96
CA SER A 393 -38.89 2.15 6.01
C SER A 393 -39.73 2.22 4.73
N PRO A 394 -39.92 3.41 4.12
CA PRO A 394 -40.56 3.54 2.82
C PRO A 394 -39.75 2.93 1.65
N THR A 395 -38.53 2.44 1.90
CA THR A 395 -37.76 1.63 0.93
C THR A 395 -38.09 0.14 0.99
N CYS A 396 -38.73 -0.33 2.07
CA CYS A 396 -39.02 -1.74 2.27
C CYS A 396 -40.03 -2.24 1.24
N THR A 397 -39.71 -3.37 0.62
CA THR A 397 -40.57 -4.09 -0.31
C THR A 397 -41.03 -5.41 0.32
N TRP A 398 -42.08 -6.01 -0.26
CA TRP A 398 -42.54 -7.33 0.15
C TRP A 398 -41.46 -8.42 -0.02
N GLU A 399 -40.52 -8.25 -0.97
CA GLU A 399 -39.40 -9.16 -1.16
C GLU A 399 -38.41 -9.10 0.00
N ASP A 400 -38.18 -7.91 0.56
CA ASP A 400 -37.30 -7.73 1.73
C ASP A 400 -37.90 -8.41 2.96
N GLU A 401 -39.18 -8.20 3.23
CA GLU A 401 -39.86 -8.84 4.36
C GLU A 401 -39.89 -10.36 4.20
N ALA A 402 -40.20 -10.87 3.01
CA ALA A 402 -40.19 -12.31 2.75
C ALA A 402 -38.80 -12.93 2.95
N ALA A 403 -37.76 -12.29 2.43
CA ALA A 403 -36.37 -12.73 2.60
C ALA A 403 -35.96 -12.71 4.08
N ALA A 404 -36.22 -11.62 4.80
CA ALA A 404 -35.89 -11.50 6.21
C ALA A 404 -36.60 -12.56 7.07
N ARG A 405 -37.88 -12.85 6.81
CA ARG A 405 -38.62 -13.89 7.54
C ARG A 405 -38.07 -15.29 7.28
N ASP A 406 -37.71 -15.62 6.03
CA ASP A 406 -37.07 -16.90 5.70
C ASP A 406 -35.69 -17.03 6.37
N LEU A 407 -34.87 -15.98 6.27
CA LEU A 407 -33.56 -15.90 6.92
C LEU A 407 -33.67 -16.00 8.45
N ALA A 408 -34.68 -15.38 9.06
CA ALA A 408 -34.91 -15.44 10.50
C ALA A 408 -35.23 -16.87 10.99
N VAL A 409 -35.99 -17.65 10.20
CA VAL A 409 -36.24 -19.07 10.49
C VAL A 409 -34.92 -19.86 10.48
N ILE A 410 -34.07 -19.68 9.45
CA ILE A 410 -32.78 -20.35 9.34
C ILE A 410 -31.83 -19.93 10.49
N ALA A 411 -31.82 -18.64 10.82
CA ALA A 411 -31.03 -18.07 11.92
C ALA A 411 -31.56 -18.47 13.31
N GLY A 412 -32.81 -18.91 13.42
CA GLY A 412 -33.48 -19.23 14.67
C GLY A 412 -33.72 -18.00 15.56
N ILE A 413 -34.16 -16.90 14.94
CA ILE A 413 -34.44 -15.61 15.62
C ILE A 413 -35.87 -15.15 15.31
N ASP A 414 -36.42 -14.30 16.18
CA ASP A 414 -37.61 -13.50 15.88
C ASP A 414 -37.15 -12.16 15.28
N PRO A 415 -37.51 -11.81 14.03
CA PRO A 415 -36.92 -10.67 13.33
C PRO A 415 -37.23 -9.34 14.02
N GLU A 416 -38.45 -9.16 14.53
CA GLU A 416 -38.85 -7.93 15.20
C GLU A 416 -38.14 -7.77 16.57
N SER A 417 -38.05 -8.84 17.38
CA SER A 417 -37.32 -8.80 18.66
C SER A 417 -35.82 -8.62 18.46
N TYR A 418 -35.24 -9.34 17.51
CA TYR A 418 -33.83 -9.22 17.19
C TYR A 418 -33.48 -7.84 16.62
N GLY A 419 -34.31 -7.31 15.72
CA GLY A 419 -34.15 -5.95 15.20
C GLY A 419 -34.13 -4.92 16.32
N ARG A 420 -35.06 -5.00 17.29
CA ARG A 420 -35.06 -4.12 18.47
C ARG A 420 -33.77 -4.21 19.29
N GLU A 421 -33.24 -5.42 19.52
CA GLU A 421 -31.94 -5.59 20.20
C GLU A 421 -30.82 -4.90 19.42
N MET A 422 -30.79 -5.09 18.10
CA MET A 422 -29.77 -4.55 17.21
C MET A 422 -29.75 -3.02 17.19
N PHE A 423 -30.90 -2.39 16.94
CA PHE A 423 -30.99 -0.93 16.92
C PHE A 423 -30.73 -0.32 18.30
N ARG A 424 -31.19 -0.94 19.40
CA ARG A 424 -30.83 -0.46 20.76
C ARG A 424 -29.33 -0.47 20.98
N ALA A 425 -28.64 -1.50 20.49
CA ALA A 425 -27.19 -1.57 20.55
C ALA A 425 -26.51 -0.51 19.67
N GLY A 426 -27.14 -0.07 18.56
CA GLY A 426 -26.64 0.99 17.68
C GLY A 426 -26.97 2.42 18.14
N SER A 427 -28.01 2.59 18.96
CA SER A 427 -28.47 3.89 19.40
C SER A 427 -27.64 4.42 20.58
N ASN A 428 -27.31 3.60 21.59
CA ASN A 428 -26.59 3.96 22.84
C ASN A 428 -26.62 5.46 23.22
N LEU A 429 -27.83 6.03 23.23
CA LEU A 429 -28.01 7.49 23.29
C LEU A 429 -27.79 8.04 24.71
N SER A 430 -27.80 7.15 25.70
CA SER A 430 -27.54 7.48 27.11
C SER A 430 -26.11 7.92 27.39
N GLU A 431 -25.13 7.46 26.60
CA GLU A 431 -23.72 7.77 26.80
C GLU A 431 -23.23 8.96 25.96
N LYS A 432 -24.04 9.41 24.98
CA LYS A 432 -23.73 10.53 24.10
C LYS A 432 -24.18 11.86 24.69
N THR A 433 -23.42 12.91 24.44
CA THR A 433 -23.79 14.31 24.73
C THR A 433 -24.89 14.80 23.78
N GLU A 434 -25.57 15.88 24.15
CA GLU A 434 -26.61 16.50 23.31
C GLU A 434 -26.04 16.95 21.95
N GLU A 435 -24.79 17.46 21.94
CA GLU A 435 -24.10 17.82 20.70
C GLU A 435 -23.85 16.60 19.81
N GLU A 436 -23.39 15.49 20.37
CA GLU A 436 -23.15 14.25 19.62
C GLU A 436 -24.45 13.66 19.06
N ILE A 437 -25.54 13.73 19.81
CA ILE A 437 -26.87 13.28 19.39
C ILE A 437 -27.38 14.17 18.23
N PHE A 438 -27.32 15.48 18.40
CA PHE A 438 -27.76 16.46 17.40
C PHE A 438 -27.00 16.31 16.08
N TYR A 439 -25.69 16.07 16.12
CA TYR A 439 -24.86 15.92 14.92
C TYR A 439 -24.76 14.50 14.35
N GLN A 440 -25.36 13.49 14.99
CA GLN A 440 -25.21 12.09 14.62
C GLN A 440 -25.59 11.79 13.15
N ASP A 441 -26.79 12.22 12.71
CA ASP A 441 -27.19 12.23 11.30
C ASP A 441 -27.68 13.62 10.90
N PHE A 442 -26.78 14.62 11.01
CA PHE A 442 -27.07 16.00 10.66
C PHE A 442 -26.56 16.37 9.27
N LYS A 443 -27.42 16.99 8.46
CA LYS A 443 -27.05 17.51 7.14
C LYS A 443 -27.47 18.97 7.00
N ARG A 444 -26.60 19.74 6.35
CA ARG A 444 -26.84 21.14 6.00
C ARG A 444 -27.32 21.24 4.56
N PHE A 445 -28.29 22.09 4.33
CA PHE A 445 -28.87 22.39 3.03
C PHE A 445 -29.01 23.89 2.87
N SER A 446 -28.93 24.36 1.63
CA SER A 446 -29.21 25.77 1.29
C SER A 446 -30.42 25.78 0.37
N VAL A 447 -31.46 26.50 0.77
CA VAL A 447 -32.69 26.70 0.01
C VAL A 447 -32.79 28.21 -0.25
N ASN A 448 -32.57 28.61 -1.50
CA ASN A 448 -32.37 30.02 -1.87
C ASN A 448 -31.25 30.65 -0.99
N ASP A 449 -31.52 31.77 -0.32
CA ASP A 449 -30.59 32.46 0.58
C ASP A 449 -30.65 31.95 2.03
N THR A 450 -31.37 30.87 2.31
CA THR A 450 -31.59 30.35 3.67
C THR A 450 -30.85 29.02 3.88
N ASN A 451 -30.01 28.96 4.92
CA ASN A 451 -29.28 27.77 5.30
C ASN A 451 -30.03 27.01 6.40
N ILE A 452 -30.40 25.76 6.13
CA ILE A 452 -31.11 24.90 7.06
C ILE A 452 -30.27 23.68 7.45
N GLY A 453 -30.43 23.22 8.68
CA GLY A 453 -29.83 21.98 9.17
C GLY A 453 -30.90 20.98 9.58
N VAL A 454 -30.77 19.73 9.14
CA VAL A 454 -31.72 18.66 9.48
C VAL A 454 -30.98 17.45 10.05
N GLY A 455 -31.20 17.21 11.34
CA GLY A 455 -30.78 16.03 12.10
C GLY A 455 -31.88 14.97 12.16
N GLN A 456 -31.50 13.70 12.24
CA GLN A 456 -32.40 12.59 12.54
C GLN A 456 -31.76 11.66 13.57
N VAL A 457 -32.54 11.23 14.56
CA VAL A 457 -32.14 10.25 15.58
C VAL A 457 -33.24 9.21 15.67
N ASN A 458 -32.87 7.93 15.60
CA ASN A 458 -33.81 6.83 15.66
C ASN A 458 -33.87 6.23 17.07
N VAL A 459 -35.08 6.00 17.56
CA VAL A 459 -35.36 5.38 18.86
C VAL A 459 -36.33 4.22 18.75
N MET A 460 -36.33 3.38 19.77
CA MET A 460 -37.09 2.12 19.79
C MET A 460 -38.34 2.15 20.66
N GLY A 461 -38.65 3.29 21.27
CA GLY A 461 -39.91 3.48 21.96
C GLY A 461 -40.03 4.82 22.69
N MET A 462 -41.24 5.05 23.21
CA MET A 462 -41.65 6.30 23.84
C MET A 462 -40.80 6.75 25.03
N ASP A 463 -40.22 5.82 25.78
CA ASP A 463 -39.39 6.18 26.93
C ASP A 463 -38.09 6.86 26.47
N GLU A 464 -37.48 6.37 25.39
CA GLU A 464 -36.29 6.98 24.77
C GLU A 464 -36.66 8.32 24.11
N VAL A 465 -37.82 8.41 23.44
CA VAL A 465 -38.33 9.67 22.86
C VAL A 465 -38.37 10.76 23.93
N LYS A 466 -39.02 10.49 25.08
CA LYS A 466 -39.19 11.48 26.15
C LYS A 466 -37.86 12.01 26.67
N ILE A 467 -36.92 11.09 26.93
CA ILE A 467 -35.59 11.43 27.44
C ILE A 467 -34.85 12.32 26.43
N LEU A 468 -34.84 11.95 25.15
CA LEU A 468 -34.11 12.73 24.13
C LEU A 468 -34.74 14.07 23.86
N VAL A 469 -36.06 14.11 23.74
CA VAL A 469 -36.79 15.37 23.54
C VAL A 469 -36.46 16.33 24.67
N GLU A 470 -36.51 15.88 25.92
CA GLU A 470 -36.18 16.72 27.08
C GLU A 470 -34.74 17.26 27.03
N ARG A 471 -33.78 16.41 26.66
CA ARG A 471 -32.37 16.81 26.53
C ARG A 471 -32.14 17.82 25.40
N GLU A 472 -32.67 17.53 24.22
CA GLU A 472 -32.45 18.31 22.99
C GLU A 472 -33.22 19.64 22.98
N LEU A 473 -34.37 19.73 23.67
CA LEU A 473 -35.10 20.98 23.85
C LEU A 473 -34.25 22.06 24.52
N ASN A 474 -33.32 21.69 25.40
CA ASN A 474 -32.41 22.62 26.07
C ASN A 474 -31.19 22.98 25.22
N TYR A 475 -30.76 22.09 24.33
CA TYR A 475 -29.56 22.26 23.51
C TYR A 475 -29.83 23.03 22.21
N ILE A 476 -30.85 22.63 21.45
CA ILE A 476 -31.13 23.16 20.09
C ILE A 476 -31.26 24.69 20.04
N PRO A 477 -31.90 25.39 21.00
CA PRO A 477 -31.95 26.86 21.01
C PRO A 477 -30.58 27.54 21.00
N ASN A 478 -29.57 26.90 21.58
CA ASN A 478 -28.20 27.41 21.66
C ASN A 478 -27.35 27.01 20.44
N SER A 479 -27.75 25.96 19.71
CA SER A 479 -27.02 25.43 18.54
C SER A 479 -27.00 26.36 17.32
N ILE A 480 -28.00 27.24 17.15
CA ILE A 480 -28.08 28.13 15.98
C ILE A 480 -26.98 29.21 16.01
N LYS A 481 -26.67 29.75 17.19
CA LYS A 481 -25.70 30.84 17.34
C LYS A 481 -24.27 30.40 16.97
N SER A 482 -23.95 29.12 17.12
CA SER A 482 -22.62 28.55 16.82
C SER A 482 -22.50 28.02 15.38
N THR A 483 -23.60 27.77 14.68
CA THR A 483 -23.59 27.07 13.38
C THR A 483 -23.73 27.94 12.16
N GLY A 484 -24.22 29.18 12.31
CA GLY A 484 -24.49 30.08 11.18
C GLY A 484 -25.68 29.64 10.32
N LEU A 485 -26.56 28.78 10.84
CA LEU A 485 -27.77 28.32 10.17
C LEU A 485 -28.92 29.28 10.47
N ASP A 486 -29.86 29.42 9.53
CA ASP A 486 -31.08 30.20 9.70
C ASP A 486 -32.17 29.38 10.42
N MET A 487 -32.19 28.07 10.18
CA MET A 487 -33.12 27.11 10.80
C MET A 487 -32.48 25.76 11.06
N THR A 488 -32.94 25.09 12.12
CA THR A 488 -32.58 23.71 12.45
C THR A 488 -33.80 22.88 12.76
N PHE A 489 -33.78 21.62 12.35
CA PHE A 489 -34.80 20.62 12.62
C PHE A 489 -34.12 19.34 13.12
N LEU A 490 -34.59 18.78 14.21
CA LEU A 490 -34.19 17.46 14.70
C LEU A 490 -35.41 16.55 14.73
N LEU A 491 -35.34 15.45 13.98
CA LEU A 491 -36.36 14.40 13.99
C LEU A 491 -35.95 13.32 15.00
N VAL A 492 -36.65 13.24 16.13
CA VAL A 492 -36.59 12.08 17.03
C VAL A 492 -37.61 11.05 16.54
N THR A 493 -37.15 10.07 15.78
CA THR A 493 -37.99 9.11 15.06
C THR A 493 -38.19 7.84 15.88
N ASP A 494 -39.41 7.60 16.34
CA ASP A 494 -39.80 6.32 16.93
C ASP A 494 -40.14 5.34 15.82
N ILE A 495 -39.24 4.37 15.61
CA ILE A 495 -39.39 3.35 14.57
C ILE A 495 -40.65 2.50 14.82
N MET A 496 -41.01 2.26 16.08
CA MET A 496 -42.11 1.35 16.42
C MET A 496 -43.48 1.95 16.14
N SER A 497 -43.65 3.25 16.38
CA SER A 497 -44.91 3.96 16.11
C SER A 497 -44.96 4.64 14.74
N GLU A 498 -43.89 4.50 13.93
CA GLU A 498 -43.75 5.14 12.62
C GLU A 498 -43.97 6.66 12.69
N ALA A 499 -43.45 7.30 13.73
CA ALA A 499 -43.70 8.72 13.97
C ALA A 499 -42.42 9.47 14.37
N SER A 500 -42.31 10.71 13.91
CA SER A 500 -41.22 11.62 14.29
C SER A 500 -41.70 12.73 15.20
N TYR A 501 -40.96 12.97 16.27
CA TYR A 501 -41.09 14.14 17.15
C TYR A 501 -40.07 15.17 16.71
N VAL A 502 -40.55 16.28 16.16
CA VAL A 502 -39.70 17.28 15.53
C VAL A 502 -39.50 18.47 16.45
N ILE A 503 -38.25 18.70 16.80
CA ILE A 503 -37.79 19.89 17.52
C ILE A 503 -37.19 20.83 16.48
N CYS A 504 -37.60 22.09 16.46
CA CYS A 504 -37.11 23.05 15.49
C CYS A 504 -36.79 24.40 16.12
N GLN A 505 -35.78 25.07 15.57
CA GLN A 505 -35.39 26.42 15.97
C GLN A 505 -35.06 27.24 14.73
N GLY A 506 -35.23 28.56 14.80
CA GLY A 506 -34.88 29.48 13.72
C GLY A 506 -36.06 30.35 13.29
N LYS A 507 -35.79 31.33 12.43
CA LYS A 507 -36.82 32.27 11.98
C LYS A 507 -37.85 31.53 11.12
N ASN A 508 -39.12 31.56 11.52
CA ASN A 508 -40.25 30.89 10.86
C ASN A 508 -40.18 29.35 10.80
N ALA A 509 -39.20 28.70 11.44
CA ALA A 509 -39.01 27.24 11.36
C ALA A 509 -40.26 26.45 11.75
N LEU A 510 -40.93 26.84 12.85
CA LEU A 510 -42.16 26.20 13.32
C LEU A 510 -43.33 26.43 12.36
N GLN A 511 -43.44 27.61 11.74
CA GLN A 511 -44.50 27.92 10.79
C GLN A 511 -44.35 27.08 9.52
N ILE A 512 -43.13 27.01 8.98
CA ILE A 512 -42.80 26.19 7.81
C ILE A 512 -43.04 24.71 8.11
N LEU A 513 -42.62 24.22 9.28
CA LEU A 513 -42.88 22.84 9.68
C LEU A 513 -44.37 22.51 9.74
N LYS A 514 -45.18 23.39 10.34
CA LYS A 514 -46.63 23.20 10.43
C LYS A 514 -47.29 23.29 9.05
N GLY A 515 -46.88 24.22 8.20
CA GLY A 515 -47.37 24.36 6.82
C GLY A 515 -47.08 23.12 5.96
N ALA A 516 -45.82 22.70 5.94
CA ALA A 516 -45.34 21.56 5.14
C ALA A 516 -46.07 20.23 5.44
N PHE A 517 -46.55 20.04 6.67
CA PHE A 517 -47.24 18.82 7.11
C PHE A 517 -48.69 19.03 7.50
N ASN A 518 -49.25 20.22 7.24
CA ASN A 518 -50.62 20.60 7.58
C ASN A 518 -51.00 20.29 9.05
N VAL A 519 -50.13 20.68 9.99
CA VAL A 519 -50.33 20.46 11.44
C VAL A 519 -51.00 21.68 12.07
N GLU A 520 -52.23 21.48 12.57
CA GLU A 520 -53.05 22.57 13.13
C GLU A 520 -52.94 22.75 14.66
N ASN A 521 -52.40 21.75 15.38
CA ASN A 521 -52.30 21.82 16.85
C ASN A 521 -51.10 22.65 17.32
N ASP A 522 -51.13 23.07 18.59
CA ASP A 522 -50.06 23.85 19.24
C ASP A 522 -49.11 23.00 20.08
N ASP A 523 -49.15 21.67 19.91
CA ASP A 523 -48.27 20.75 20.65
C ASP A 523 -46.82 20.91 20.19
N TYR A 524 -45.89 20.90 21.16
CA TYR A 524 -44.45 20.97 20.91
C TYR A 524 -43.69 19.98 21.80
N PRO A 525 -42.74 19.17 21.25
CA PRO A 525 -42.34 19.08 19.84
C PRO A 525 -43.47 18.64 18.90
N VAL A 526 -43.34 18.96 17.61
CA VAL A 526 -44.37 18.67 16.60
C VAL A 526 -44.36 17.17 16.26
N LEU A 527 -45.51 16.50 16.38
CA LEU A 527 -45.66 15.09 16.05
C LEU A 527 -46.01 14.91 14.56
N LEU A 528 -45.16 14.23 13.82
CA LEU A 528 -45.38 13.84 12.43
C LEU A 528 -45.60 12.32 12.32
N LYS A 529 -46.87 11.91 12.18
CA LYS A 529 -47.23 10.50 11.98
C LYS A 529 -46.91 10.06 10.54
N GLY A 530 -46.33 8.87 10.39
CA GLY A 530 -45.95 8.30 9.09
C GLY A 530 -44.66 8.87 8.50
N VAL A 531 -43.98 9.79 9.19
CA VAL A 531 -42.72 10.39 8.75
C VAL A 531 -41.57 9.72 9.50
N VAL A 532 -40.78 8.93 8.80
CA VAL A 532 -39.61 8.21 9.33
C VAL A 532 -38.33 8.44 8.52
N SER A 533 -38.44 9.04 7.33
CA SER A 533 -37.31 9.32 6.45
C SER A 533 -37.09 10.82 6.29
N ARG A 534 -35.95 11.32 6.80
CA ARG A 534 -35.48 12.69 6.52
C ARG A 534 -35.41 12.97 5.02
N LYS A 535 -34.84 12.06 4.23
CA LYS A 535 -34.51 12.30 2.81
C LYS A 535 -35.71 12.15 1.88
N LYS A 536 -36.56 11.14 2.10
CA LYS A 536 -37.68 10.85 1.18
C LYS A 536 -38.97 11.58 1.54
N GLN A 537 -39.18 11.89 2.81
CA GLN A 537 -40.45 12.44 3.30
C GLN A 537 -40.27 13.85 3.86
N PHE A 538 -39.36 14.03 4.82
CA PHE A 538 -39.26 15.29 5.56
C PHE A 538 -38.71 16.46 4.72
N LEU A 539 -37.51 16.28 4.17
CA LEU A 539 -36.78 17.34 3.48
C LEU A 539 -37.51 17.87 2.24
N PRO A 540 -38.08 17.02 1.34
CA PRO A 540 -38.85 17.53 0.21
C PRO A 540 -40.02 18.43 0.63
N ALA A 541 -40.82 17.99 1.61
CA ALA A 541 -41.97 18.77 2.10
C ALA A 541 -41.56 20.12 2.70
N ILE A 542 -40.46 20.17 3.46
CA ILE A 542 -39.94 21.44 3.99
C ILE A 542 -39.44 22.37 2.88
N ILE A 543 -38.74 21.83 1.88
CA ILE A 543 -38.25 22.63 0.76
C ILE A 543 -39.42 23.20 -0.06
N ASP A 544 -40.42 22.37 -0.35
CA ASP A 544 -41.60 22.77 -1.12
C ASP A 544 -42.38 23.91 -0.41
N GLU A 545 -42.56 23.82 0.92
CA GLU A 545 -43.20 24.88 1.71
C GLU A 545 -42.35 26.16 1.76
N MET A 546 -41.02 26.05 1.83
CA MET A 546 -40.13 27.22 1.79
C MET A 546 -40.11 27.93 0.44
N GLN A 547 -40.54 27.26 -0.63
CA GLN A 547 -40.59 27.79 -1.99
C GLN A 547 -42.00 28.24 -2.41
N SER A 548 -43.02 27.91 -1.61
CA SER A 548 -44.41 28.33 -1.79
C SER A 548 -44.63 29.73 -1.23
#